data_AF-A0A0W8C407-F1
#
_entry.id   AF-A0A0W8C407-F1
#
_cell.length_a   1.000
_cell.length_b   1.000
_cell.length_c   1.000
_cell.angle_alpha   90.00
_cell.angle_beta   90.00
_cell.angle_gamma   90.00
#
_symmetry.space_group_name_H-M   'P 1'
#
loop_
_entity.id
_entity.type
_entity.pdbx_description
1 polymer ?
#
loop_
_entity_poly.entity_id
_entity_poly.type
_entity_poly.pdbx_seq_one_letter_code
_entity_poly.pdbx_strand_id
1 'polypeptide(L)'
;MGSSGAGKTTLMDVIAGRKTGGKITGKILLNGYEATDLAIRRCTGYCEQMDVHSEAATIREALTFSSFLRQDASISDAKKYDAVNEAIELLGLEDIADQIIRGSSVEQMKRLTIGVELAAQPSVIFLDEPTSGLDARSAKLIMDGVRKVADSGRTIICTIHQPSSEVFYLFDSLLLLKRGGETVFYGNLGKKCRNLIDYFEGIPGVAPLPENYNPATWMLECIGAGVNNSAADEMDFVDYFNRSSYSEQLKANMAKEGITVPSPDLPEILFDKKRAANSATQMKFVVTRFFQMYWRTPSYSLTRLIMSLFLALIFGIVFIKPNYASYAGLSSVSAMVFMAALFLSMMAFNSVIPLTSSERPSFYRERASQTYNAFWYWLGATLVEIPWCFASGLVFTIVLYPLAGFTEFMTAFSSGWPSR
;
A
#
# COMPACT_ATOMS: atom_id res chain seq x y z
N MET A 1 9.62 3.94 -19.62
CA MET A 1 9.18 5.35 -19.86
C MET A 1 8.31 5.44 -21.10
N GLY A 2 7.78 6.62 -21.41
CA GLY A 2 6.89 6.84 -22.56
C GLY A 2 5.95 8.02 -22.34
N SER A 3 5.29 8.47 -23.41
CA SER A 3 4.33 9.58 -23.36
C SER A 3 3.18 9.34 -22.37
N SER A 4 2.51 10.40 -21.96
CA SER A 4 1.27 10.26 -21.19
C SER A 4 0.25 9.47 -22.01
N GLY A 5 -0.40 8.49 -21.39
CA GLY A 5 -1.31 7.57 -22.08
C GLY A 5 -0.65 6.47 -22.93
N ALA A 6 0.68 6.31 -22.88
CA ALA A 6 1.38 5.21 -23.59
C ALA A 6 1.12 3.81 -23.01
N GLY A 7 0.40 3.68 -21.89
CA GLY A 7 0.09 2.39 -21.27
C GLY A 7 1.16 1.86 -20.31
N LYS A 8 2.07 2.71 -19.80
CA LYS A 8 3.13 2.34 -18.85
C LYS A 8 2.59 1.63 -17.59
N THR A 9 1.73 2.31 -16.83
CA THR A 9 1.11 1.78 -15.62
C THR A 9 0.22 0.59 -15.94
N THR A 10 -0.53 0.65 -17.06
CA THR A 10 -1.37 -0.48 -17.50
C THR A 10 -0.55 -1.75 -17.76
N LEU A 11 0.60 -1.64 -18.45
CA LEU A 11 1.48 -2.78 -18.70
C LEU A 11 2.02 -3.34 -17.38
N MET A 12 2.46 -2.46 -16.48
CA MET A 12 2.98 -2.86 -15.17
C MET A 12 1.91 -3.54 -14.31
N ASP A 13 0.69 -3.03 -14.27
CA ASP A 13 -0.46 -3.64 -13.58
C ASP A 13 -0.80 -5.03 -14.12
N VAL A 14 -0.67 -5.23 -15.45
CA VAL A 14 -0.89 -6.53 -16.09
C VAL A 14 0.20 -7.51 -15.68
N ILE A 15 1.47 -7.11 -15.73
CA ILE A 15 2.60 -7.96 -15.34
C ILE A 15 2.53 -8.33 -13.85
N ALA A 16 2.12 -7.39 -12.99
CA ALA A 16 1.98 -7.60 -11.56
C ALA A 16 0.67 -8.32 -11.15
N GLY A 17 -0.17 -8.75 -12.11
CA GLY A 17 -1.42 -9.46 -11.82
C GLY A 17 -2.48 -8.62 -11.07
N ARG A 18 -2.43 -7.29 -11.21
CA ARG A 18 -3.36 -6.34 -10.56
C ARG A 18 -4.48 -5.88 -11.48
N LYS A 19 -4.33 -6.02 -12.80
CA LYS A 19 -5.36 -5.61 -13.76
C LYS A 19 -6.60 -6.52 -13.70
N THR A 20 -7.77 -5.94 -13.44
CA THR A 20 -9.04 -6.68 -13.25
C THR A 20 -10.00 -6.66 -14.44
N GLY A 21 -9.65 -5.99 -15.54
CA GLY A 21 -10.51 -5.85 -16.71
C GLY A 21 -9.76 -5.65 -18.01
N GLY A 22 -10.46 -5.88 -19.13
CA GLY A 22 -9.89 -5.90 -20.48
C GLY A 22 -9.55 -7.31 -20.96
N LYS A 23 -8.99 -7.41 -22.17
CA LYS A 23 -8.50 -8.67 -22.75
C LYS A 23 -6.97 -8.68 -22.67
N ILE A 24 -6.40 -9.62 -21.92
CA ILE A 24 -4.96 -9.84 -21.82
C ILE A 24 -4.59 -10.94 -22.82
N THR A 25 -3.56 -10.69 -23.64
CA THR A 25 -3.01 -11.67 -24.60
C THR A 25 -1.49 -11.77 -24.42
N GLY A 26 -0.93 -12.94 -24.67
CA GLY A 26 0.49 -13.22 -24.43
C GLY A 26 0.71 -14.05 -23.16
N LYS A 27 1.97 -14.17 -22.75
CA LYS A 27 2.39 -14.95 -21.57
C LYS A 27 3.34 -14.12 -20.71
N ILE A 28 3.23 -14.31 -19.40
CA ILE A 28 4.19 -13.78 -18.42
C ILE A 28 4.97 -14.98 -17.91
N LEU A 29 6.29 -14.92 -18.00
CA LEU A 29 7.17 -16.02 -17.60
C LEU A 29 8.05 -15.58 -16.42
N LEU A 30 8.24 -16.47 -15.46
CA LEU A 30 9.22 -16.36 -14.38
C LEU A 30 10.16 -17.56 -14.50
N ASN A 31 11.47 -17.31 -14.62
CA ASN A 31 12.48 -18.35 -14.78
C ASN A 31 12.23 -19.33 -15.96
N GLY A 32 11.58 -18.86 -17.03
CA GLY A 32 11.21 -19.70 -18.19
C GLY A 32 9.90 -20.48 -18.03
N TYR A 33 9.19 -20.36 -16.91
CA TYR A 33 7.90 -21.02 -16.64
C TYR A 33 6.76 -20.01 -16.65
N GLU A 34 5.57 -20.43 -17.06
CA GLU A 34 4.39 -19.56 -17.09
C GLU A 34 3.96 -19.20 -15.66
N ALA A 35 3.91 -17.89 -15.38
CA ALA A 35 3.71 -17.38 -14.04
C ALA A 35 2.24 -17.54 -13.61
N THR A 36 2.02 -18.28 -12.52
CA THR A 36 0.70 -18.36 -11.90
C THR A 36 0.37 -17.06 -11.15
N ASP A 37 -0.92 -16.72 -11.00
CA ASP A 37 -1.36 -15.55 -10.22
C ASP A 37 -0.82 -15.60 -8.78
N LEU A 38 -0.76 -16.81 -8.19
CA LEU A 38 -0.21 -16.99 -6.84
C LEU A 38 1.30 -16.74 -6.81
N ALA A 39 2.06 -17.22 -7.80
CA ALA A 39 3.48 -16.95 -7.91
C ALA A 39 3.75 -15.46 -7.99
N ILE A 40 3.09 -14.77 -8.93
CA ILE A 40 3.21 -13.31 -9.10
C ILE A 40 2.92 -12.58 -7.78
N ARG A 41 1.79 -12.85 -7.12
CA ARG A 41 1.43 -12.17 -5.87
C ARG A 41 2.41 -12.41 -4.71
N ARG A 42 3.11 -13.55 -4.70
CA ARG A 42 4.00 -13.93 -3.59
C ARG A 42 5.46 -13.58 -3.84
N CYS A 43 5.93 -13.57 -5.08
CA CYS A 43 7.32 -13.22 -5.40
C CYS A 43 7.52 -11.74 -5.73
N THR A 44 6.43 -10.99 -5.92
CA THR A 44 6.49 -9.57 -6.30
C THR A 44 6.12 -8.63 -5.14
N GLY A 45 6.79 -7.50 -5.08
CA GLY A 45 6.37 -6.32 -4.33
C GLY A 45 5.87 -5.24 -5.28
N TYR A 46 4.88 -4.44 -4.87
CA TYR A 46 4.31 -3.40 -5.71
C TYR A 46 4.07 -2.12 -4.92
N CYS A 47 4.85 -1.09 -5.22
CA CYS A 47 4.65 0.26 -4.71
C CYS A 47 3.71 1.00 -5.65
N GLU A 48 2.47 1.21 -5.19
CA GLU A 48 1.49 2.04 -5.90
C GLU A 48 1.91 3.51 -5.89
N GLN A 49 1.36 4.29 -6.83
CA GLN A 49 1.63 5.73 -6.91
C GLN A 49 1.19 6.49 -5.65
N MET A 50 0.10 6.04 -5.00
CA MET A 50 -0.40 6.61 -3.75
C MET A 50 0.16 5.86 -2.54
N ASP A 51 0.82 6.60 -1.63
CA ASP A 51 1.40 6.04 -0.42
C ASP A 51 0.34 5.88 0.68
N VAL A 52 -0.16 4.66 0.83
CA VAL A 52 -1.25 4.35 1.75
C VAL A 52 -0.76 3.45 2.87
N HIS A 53 -0.80 3.91 4.13
CA HIS A 53 -0.40 3.11 5.30
C HIS A 53 -1.36 3.37 6.47
N SER A 54 -1.34 2.50 7.49
CA SER A 54 -2.06 2.79 8.73
C SER A 54 -1.35 3.91 9.47
N GLU A 55 -2.03 5.03 9.66
CA GLU A 55 -1.44 6.26 10.18
C GLU A 55 -1.00 6.15 11.65
N ALA A 56 -1.62 5.24 12.42
CA ALA A 56 -1.33 5.07 13.84
C ALA A 56 -0.13 4.16 14.15
N ALA A 57 0.37 3.43 13.14
CA ALA A 57 1.59 2.64 13.26
C ALA A 57 2.82 3.54 13.19
N THR A 58 3.93 3.08 13.75
CA THR A 58 5.26 3.63 13.48
C THR A 58 5.82 3.07 12.17
N ILE A 59 6.84 3.72 11.62
CA ILE A 59 7.53 3.24 10.41
C ILE A 59 8.05 1.82 10.63
N ARG A 60 8.74 1.56 11.76
CA ARG A 60 9.27 0.23 12.12
C ARG A 60 8.16 -0.80 12.29
N GLU A 61 7.04 -0.45 12.91
CA GLU A 61 5.90 -1.35 13.05
C GLU A 61 5.29 -1.72 11.69
N ALA A 62 5.18 -0.77 10.76
CA ALA A 62 4.68 -1.04 9.41
C ALA A 62 5.63 -1.97 8.62
N LEU A 63 6.94 -1.74 8.70
CA LEU A 63 7.96 -2.63 8.11
C LEU A 63 7.91 -4.03 8.73
N THR A 64 7.82 -4.10 10.05
CA THR A 64 7.73 -5.37 10.81
C THR A 64 6.46 -6.13 10.44
N PHE A 65 5.33 -5.43 10.35
CA PHE A 65 4.06 -6.01 9.94
C PHE A 65 4.15 -6.64 8.55
N SER A 66 4.78 -5.95 7.59
CA SER A 66 5.01 -6.48 6.25
C SER A 66 5.92 -7.72 6.27
N SER A 67 7.08 -7.62 6.92
CA SER A 67 8.07 -8.70 7.02
C SER A 67 7.46 -9.97 7.63
N PHE A 68 6.76 -9.85 8.76
CA PHE A 68 6.20 -11.01 9.46
C PHE A 68 5.05 -11.69 8.73
N LEU A 69 4.27 -10.94 7.94
CA LEU A 69 3.08 -11.46 7.27
C LEU A 69 3.34 -11.94 5.83
N ARG A 70 4.36 -11.41 5.17
CA ARG A 70 4.67 -11.70 3.75
C ARG A 70 5.88 -12.59 3.54
N GLN A 71 6.76 -12.71 4.53
CA GLN A 71 7.79 -13.74 4.51
C GLN A 71 7.24 -15.09 5.02
N ASP A 72 7.83 -16.18 4.52
CA ASP A 72 7.37 -17.54 4.83
C ASP A 72 7.42 -17.84 6.33
N ALA A 73 6.53 -18.72 6.79
CA ALA A 73 6.47 -19.15 8.18
C ALA A 73 7.73 -19.94 8.62
N SER A 74 8.47 -20.53 7.69
CA SER A 74 9.74 -21.22 7.96
C SER A 74 10.90 -20.26 8.30
N ILE A 75 10.80 -18.99 7.93
CA ILE A 75 11.84 -18.00 8.22
C ILE A 75 11.74 -17.58 9.69
N SER A 76 12.86 -17.68 10.41
CA SER A 76 12.97 -17.30 11.82
C SER A 76 12.64 -15.83 12.05
N ASP A 77 12.03 -15.52 13.20
CA ASP A 77 11.73 -14.16 13.63
C ASP A 77 12.95 -13.23 13.59
N ALA A 78 14.14 -13.72 13.97
CA ALA A 78 15.39 -12.94 13.90
C ALA A 78 15.68 -12.43 12.48
N LYS A 79 15.69 -13.32 11.47
CA LYS A 79 15.85 -12.95 10.06
C LYS A 79 14.77 -11.99 9.55
N LYS A 80 13.55 -12.10 10.07
CA LYS A 80 12.47 -11.17 9.71
C LYS A 80 12.73 -9.77 10.25
N TYR A 81 13.27 -9.66 11.47
CA TYR A 81 13.75 -8.39 12.00
C TYR A 81 15.00 -7.88 11.27
N ASP A 82 15.92 -8.75 10.87
CA ASP A 82 17.09 -8.36 10.07
C ASP A 82 16.66 -7.71 8.75
N ALA A 83 15.65 -8.28 8.07
CA ALA A 83 15.07 -7.69 6.86
C ALA A 83 14.42 -6.31 7.10
N VAL A 84 13.85 -6.08 8.30
CA VAL A 84 13.33 -4.75 8.69
C VAL A 84 14.48 -3.76 8.85
N ASN A 85 15.56 -4.17 9.51
CA ASN A 85 16.72 -3.32 9.72
C ASN A 85 17.45 -3.01 8.40
N GLU A 86 17.59 -4.01 7.51
CA GLU A 86 18.11 -3.83 6.15
C GLU A 86 17.29 -2.79 5.38
N ALA A 87 15.95 -2.87 5.45
CA ALA A 87 15.08 -1.90 4.78
C ALA A 87 15.21 -0.49 5.37
N ILE A 88 15.38 -0.38 6.69
CA ILE A 88 15.63 0.91 7.36
C ILE A 88 16.95 1.51 6.88
N GLU A 89 18.03 0.73 6.84
CA GLU A 89 19.37 1.20 6.45
C GLU A 89 19.44 1.56 4.96
N LEU A 90 18.98 0.67 4.07
CA LEU A 90 19.03 0.89 2.62
C LEU A 90 18.27 2.14 2.19
N LEU A 91 17.18 2.45 2.90
CA LEU A 91 16.32 3.58 2.64
C LEU A 91 16.56 4.74 3.60
N GLY A 92 17.58 4.72 4.47
CA GLY A 92 17.97 5.79 5.39
C GLY A 92 16.90 6.21 6.43
N LEU A 93 16.06 5.30 6.88
CA LEU A 93 14.90 5.57 7.75
C LEU A 93 15.28 5.61 9.25
N GLU A 94 16.56 5.55 9.62
CA GLU A 94 17.04 5.35 10.99
C GLU A 94 16.48 6.40 11.96
N ASP A 95 16.54 7.67 11.59
CA ASP A 95 16.14 8.81 12.43
C ASP A 95 14.61 8.88 12.67
N ILE A 96 13.83 8.21 11.82
CA ILE A 96 12.37 8.28 11.82
C ILE A 96 11.70 6.92 12.05
N ALA A 97 12.48 5.85 12.21
CA ALA A 97 11.96 4.49 12.27
C ALA A 97 10.89 4.30 13.36
N ASP A 98 11.06 4.94 14.52
CA ASP A 98 10.16 4.80 15.66
C ASP A 98 9.13 5.95 15.75
N GLN A 99 9.04 6.81 14.73
CA GLN A 99 8.03 7.86 14.62
C GLN A 99 6.71 7.31 14.08
N ILE A 100 5.60 7.85 14.58
CA ILE A 100 4.25 7.54 14.09
C ILE A 100 4.10 8.09 12.67
N ILE A 101 3.51 7.30 11.78
CA ILE A 101 3.37 7.61 10.35
C ILE A 101 2.52 8.87 10.12
N ARG A 102 1.48 9.09 10.93
CA ARG A 102 0.63 10.29 10.87
C ARG A 102 1.46 11.57 10.90
N GLY A 103 1.36 12.38 9.83
CA GLY A 103 2.07 13.65 9.69
C GLY A 103 3.44 13.54 9.03
N SER A 104 3.83 12.36 8.52
CA SER A 104 5.06 12.19 7.75
C SER A 104 5.04 13.00 6.45
N SER A 105 6.21 13.44 5.99
CA SER A 105 6.36 14.12 4.71
C SER A 105 6.14 13.17 3.52
N VAL A 106 5.91 13.72 2.32
CA VAL A 106 5.75 12.93 1.09
C VAL A 106 6.98 12.05 0.83
N GLU A 107 8.19 12.58 1.03
CA GLU A 107 9.43 11.82 0.90
C GLU A 107 9.49 10.65 1.89
N GLN A 108 9.18 10.90 3.16
CA GLN A 108 9.18 9.86 4.20
C GLN A 108 8.16 8.76 3.89
N MET A 109 6.98 9.13 3.41
CA MET A 109 5.94 8.20 2.98
C MET A 109 6.38 7.36 1.79
N LYS A 110 7.06 7.95 0.80
CA LYS A 110 7.61 7.21 -0.35
C LYS A 110 8.66 6.19 0.08
N ARG A 111 9.59 6.59 0.96
CA ARG A 111 10.61 5.69 1.52
C ARG A 111 9.97 4.57 2.33
N LEU A 112 8.96 4.87 3.15
CA LEU A 112 8.19 3.86 3.87
C LEU A 112 7.48 2.88 2.93
N THR A 113 6.84 3.35 1.85
CA THR A 113 6.16 2.47 0.87
C THR A 113 7.13 1.49 0.23
N ILE A 114 8.30 1.97 -0.21
CA ILE A 114 9.36 1.12 -0.77
C ILE A 114 9.87 0.16 0.30
N GLY A 115 10.08 0.64 1.53
CA GLY A 115 10.56 -0.16 2.65
C GLY A 115 9.61 -1.29 3.03
N VAL A 116 8.30 -1.05 3.01
CA VAL A 116 7.28 -2.06 3.30
C VAL A 116 7.33 -3.20 2.28
N GLU A 117 7.52 -2.89 1.01
CA GLU A 117 7.70 -3.91 -0.02
C GLU A 117 9.05 -4.62 0.11
N LEU A 118 10.13 -3.90 0.44
CA LEU A 118 11.47 -4.45 0.61
C LEU A 118 11.58 -5.39 1.82
N ALA A 119 10.97 -5.03 2.95
CA ALA A 119 10.94 -5.82 4.17
C ALA A 119 10.23 -7.17 3.97
N ALA A 120 9.37 -7.30 2.95
CA ALA A 120 8.76 -8.57 2.56
C ALA A 120 9.72 -9.51 1.79
N GLN A 121 10.92 -9.05 1.45
CA GLN A 121 11.94 -9.79 0.68
C GLN A 121 11.43 -10.36 -0.66
N PRO A 122 10.77 -9.56 -1.53
CA PRO A 122 10.34 -10.03 -2.84
C PRO A 122 11.53 -10.19 -3.80
N SER A 123 11.38 -11.06 -4.79
CA SER A 123 12.36 -11.25 -5.86
C SER A 123 12.27 -10.15 -6.93
N VAL A 124 11.07 -9.63 -7.15
CA VAL A 124 10.77 -8.58 -8.14
C VAL A 124 10.02 -7.44 -7.46
N ILE A 125 10.43 -6.20 -7.67
CA ILE A 125 9.78 -5.01 -7.12
C ILE A 125 9.29 -4.13 -8.26
N PHE A 126 7.99 -3.83 -8.25
CA PHE A 126 7.36 -2.84 -9.12
C PHE A 126 7.24 -1.50 -8.40
N LEU A 127 7.65 -0.41 -9.04
CA LEU A 127 7.55 0.95 -8.52
C LEU A 127 6.78 1.83 -9.51
N ASP A 128 5.58 2.28 -9.13
CA ASP A 128 4.79 3.18 -9.96
C ASP A 128 5.10 4.64 -9.64
N GLU A 129 5.82 5.30 -10.55
CA GLU A 129 6.25 6.70 -10.45
C GLU A 129 6.84 7.07 -9.07
N PRO A 130 7.93 6.39 -8.63
CA PRO A 130 8.47 6.55 -7.28
C PRO A 130 9.01 7.96 -6.99
N THR A 131 9.22 8.78 -8.01
CA THR A 131 9.71 10.16 -7.90
C THR A 131 8.60 11.21 -7.99
N SER A 132 7.33 10.81 -8.12
CA SER A 132 6.21 11.74 -8.26
C SER A 132 5.96 12.52 -6.96
N GLY A 133 5.71 13.83 -7.08
CA GLY A 133 5.46 14.71 -5.94
C GLY A 133 6.70 15.09 -5.13
N LEU A 134 7.91 14.78 -5.62
CA LEU A 134 9.18 15.08 -4.97
C LEU A 134 9.97 16.13 -5.74
N ASP A 135 10.78 16.90 -5.01
CA ASP A 135 11.81 17.73 -5.62
C ASP A 135 13.00 16.87 -6.10
N ALA A 136 13.86 17.45 -6.94
CA ALA A 136 14.94 16.72 -7.60
C ALA A 136 15.92 16.05 -6.60
N ARG A 137 16.19 16.68 -5.44
CA ARG A 137 17.10 16.12 -4.45
C ARG A 137 16.48 14.91 -3.75
N SER A 138 15.25 15.03 -3.30
CA SER A 138 14.51 13.94 -2.64
C SER A 138 14.31 12.75 -3.59
N ALA A 139 13.95 13.02 -4.85
CA ALA A 139 13.83 12.00 -5.89
C ALA A 139 15.16 11.25 -6.10
N LYS A 140 16.29 11.97 -6.13
CA LYS A 140 17.62 11.37 -6.26
C LYS A 140 17.96 10.47 -5.07
N LEU A 141 17.72 10.93 -3.85
CA LEU A 141 17.97 10.15 -2.62
C LEU A 141 17.19 8.83 -2.63
N ILE A 142 15.90 8.88 -2.99
CA ILE A 142 15.06 7.66 -3.09
C ILE A 142 15.61 6.72 -4.15
N MET A 143 15.94 7.23 -5.33
CA MET A 143 16.43 6.41 -6.43
C MET A 143 17.82 5.83 -6.17
N ASP A 144 18.66 6.50 -5.38
CA ASP A 144 19.93 5.93 -4.90
C ASP A 144 19.69 4.76 -3.93
N GLY A 145 18.69 4.85 -3.04
CA GLY A 145 18.24 3.72 -2.22
C GLY A 145 17.74 2.56 -3.07
N VAL A 146 16.90 2.83 -4.07
CA VAL A 146 16.39 1.83 -5.03
C VAL A 146 17.54 1.18 -5.81
N ARG A 147 18.55 1.94 -6.21
CA ARG A 147 19.76 1.42 -6.88
C ARG A 147 20.50 0.42 -6.01
N LYS A 148 20.73 0.75 -4.73
CA LYS A 148 21.35 -0.18 -3.76
C LYS A 148 20.55 -1.48 -3.62
N VAL A 149 19.22 -1.39 -3.63
CA VAL A 149 18.34 -2.57 -3.61
C VAL A 149 18.51 -3.40 -4.89
N ALA A 150 18.59 -2.78 -6.07
CA ALA A 150 18.84 -3.51 -7.31
C ALA A 150 20.22 -4.19 -7.31
N ASP A 151 21.26 -3.51 -6.79
CA ASP A 151 22.62 -4.04 -6.69
C ASP A 151 22.74 -5.27 -5.77
N SER A 152 21.77 -5.46 -4.86
CA SER A 152 21.67 -6.69 -4.04
C SER A 152 21.17 -7.92 -4.82
N GLY A 153 20.88 -7.79 -6.11
CA GLY A 153 20.42 -8.88 -6.98
C GLY A 153 18.90 -8.99 -7.14
N ARG A 154 18.15 -7.98 -6.69
CA ARG A 154 16.68 -7.93 -6.83
C ARG A 154 16.31 -7.28 -8.16
N THR A 155 15.29 -7.82 -8.83
CA THR A 155 14.78 -7.23 -10.07
C THR A 155 13.87 -6.06 -9.75
N ILE A 156 14.15 -4.87 -10.27
CA ILE A 156 13.30 -3.69 -10.08
C ILE A 156 12.77 -3.20 -11.41
N ILE A 157 11.46 -3.02 -11.49
CA ILE A 157 10.76 -2.47 -12.65
C ILE A 157 10.05 -1.21 -12.18
N CYS A 158 10.33 -0.08 -12.80
CA CYS A 158 9.63 1.15 -12.45
C CYS A 158 9.09 1.91 -13.67
N THR A 159 7.96 2.56 -13.47
CA THR A 159 7.51 3.65 -14.34
C THR A 159 8.11 4.95 -13.82
N ILE A 160 8.59 5.82 -14.71
CA ILE A 160 9.08 7.14 -14.32
C ILE A 160 8.64 8.16 -15.35
N HIS A 161 8.22 9.32 -14.86
CA HIS A 161 7.80 10.46 -15.65
C HIS A 161 8.89 11.53 -15.60
N GLN A 162 9.54 11.80 -16.75
CA GLN A 162 10.53 12.87 -16.95
C GLN A 162 11.54 13.04 -15.78
N PRO A 163 12.43 12.05 -15.53
CA PRO A 163 13.45 12.16 -14.49
C PRO A 163 14.51 13.22 -14.83
N SER A 164 15.18 13.73 -13.79
CA SER A 164 16.44 14.47 -13.97
C SER A 164 17.52 13.57 -14.57
N SER A 165 18.54 14.16 -15.19
CA SER A 165 19.64 13.38 -15.78
C SER A 165 20.35 12.50 -14.76
N GLU A 166 20.55 12.99 -13.53
CA GLU A 166 21.19 12.24 -12.44
C GLU A 166 20.40 10.99 -12.02
N VAL A 167 19.06 11.07 -12.05
CA VAL A 167 18.21 9.91 -11.79
C VAL A 167 18.20 8.99 -13.00
N PHE A 168 18.15 9.55 -14.21
CA PHE A 168 18.12 8.76 -15.44
C PHE A 168 19.36 7.88 -15.61
N TYR A 169 20.53 8.36 -15.17
CA TYR A 169 21.79 7.60 -15.23
C TYR A 169 21.86 6.41 -14.26
N LEU A 170 20.90 6.23 -13.35
CA LEU A 170 20.86 5.08 -12.43
C LEU A 170 20.25 3.82 -13.07
N PHE A 171 19.55 3.96 -14.20
CA PHE A 171 18.84 2.86 -14.83
C PHE A 171 19.78 1.99 -15.67
N ASP A 172 19.68 0.66 -15.52
CA ASP A 172 20.43 -0.29 -16.34
C ASP A 172 19.84 -0.39 -17.75
N SER A 173 18.52 -0.42 -17.85
CA SER A 173 17.78 -0.66 -19.09
C SER A 173 16.54 0.21 -19.18
N LEU A 174 16.14 0.53 -20.40
CA LEU A 174 14.96 1.34 -20.69
C LEU A 174 14.02 0.60 -21.63
N LEU A 175 12.76 0.47 -21.23
CA LEU A 175 11.64 0.22 -22.15
C LEU A 175 10.94 1.54 -22.43
N LEU A 176 10.91 1.97 -23.69
CA LEU A 176 10.26 3.20 -24.14
C LEU A 176 9.01 2.85 -24.96
N LEU A 177 7.86 3.33 -24.50
CA LEU A 177 6.56 3.11 -25.14
C LEU A 177 6.02 4.40 -25.77
N LYS A 178 5.40 4.29 -26.95
CA LYS A 178 4.58 5.36 -27.53
C LYS A 178 3.08 5.13 -27.30
N ARG A 179 2.25 6.11 -27.66
CA ARG A 179 0.79 6.01 -27.58
C ARG A 179 0.32 4.78 -28.38
N GLY A 180 -0.56 3.97 -27.78
CA GLY A 180 -0.95 2.67 -28.33
C GLY A 180 -0.27 1.46 -27.66
N GLY A 181 0.70 1.68 -26.77
CA GLY A 181 1.38 0.60 -26.06
C GLY A 181 2.48 -0.08 -26.88
N GLU A 182 2.93 0.57 -27.95
CA GLU A 182 3.94 0.03 -28.86
C GLU A 182 5.35 0.40 -28.39
N THR A 183 6.29 -0.52 -28.60
CA THR A 183 7.69 -0.35 -28.19
C THR A 183 8.47 0.44 -29.24
N VAL A 184 9.13 1.51 -28.79
CA VAL A 184 10.01 2.34 -29.62
C VAL A 184 11.49 2.04 -29.35
N PHE A 185 11.81 1.65 -28.13
CA PHE A 185 13.16 1.25 -27.75
C PHE A 185 13.12 0.30 -26.57
N TYR A 186 13.97 -0.72 -26.62
CA TYR A 186 14.31 -1.55 -25.48
C TYR A 186 15.79 -1.90 -25.51
N GLY A 187 16.50 -1.65 -24.42
CA GLY A 187 17.91 -2.01 -24.32
C GLY A 187 18.60 -1.47 -23.08
N ASN A 188 19.85 -1.91 -22.89
CA ASN A 188 20.72 -1.37 -21.85
C ASN A 188 21.13 0.06 -22.21
N LEU A 189 21.06 0.97 -21.26
CA LEU A 189 21.37 2.39 -21.48
C LEU A 189 22.88 2.65 -21.65
N GLY A 190 23.74 1.81 -21.09
CA GLY A 190 25.18 1.99 -21.11
C GLY A 190 25.64 3.20 -20.28
N LYS A 191 26.94 3.51 -20.35
CA LYS A 191 27.52 4.60 -19.56
C LYS A 191 26.93 5.94 -20.00
N LYS A 192 26.30 6.66 -19.06
CA LYS A 192 25.62 7.95 -19.32
C LYS A 192 24.61 7.88 -20.49
N CYS A 193 23.89 6.78 -20.61
CA CYS A 193 22.84 6.58 -21.62
C CYS A 193 23.31 6.62 -23.08
N ARG A 194 24.61 6.37 -23.36
CA ARG A 194 25.17 6.44 -24.72
C ARG A 194 24.48 5.53 -25.73
N ASN A 195 24.14 4.30 -25.35
CA ASN A 195 23.47 3.35 -26.24
C ASN A 195 22.13 3.88 -26.77
N LEU A 196 21.38 4.59 -25.91
CA LEU A 196 20.12 5.24 -26.27
C LEU A 196 20.35 6.45 -27.17
N ILE A 197 21.34 7.29 -26.84
CA ILE A 197 21.66 8.50 -27.61
C ILE A 197 22.09 8.09 -29.02
N ASP A 198 23.04 7.17 -29.14
CA ASP A 198 23.55 6.68 -30.42
C ASP A 198 22.44 6.02 -31.26
N TYR A 199 21.48 5.33 -30.60
CA TYR A 199 20.31 4.77 -31.28
C TYR A 199 19.43 5.85 -31.91
N PHE A 200 19.07 6.89 -31.14
CA PHE A 200 18.20 7.96 -31.63
C PHE A 200 18.90 8.87 -32.65
N GLU A 201 20.19 9.18 -32.47
CA GLU A 201 20.97 9.96 -33.43
C GLU A 201 21.19 9.22 -34.76
N GLY A 202 21.13 7.88 -34.75
CA GLY A 202 21.14 7.06 -35.96
C GLY A 202 19.83 7.04 -36.75
N ILE A 203 18.75 7.62 -36.21
CA ILE A 203 17.45 7.66 -36.88
C ILE A 203 17.41 8.85 -37.85
N PRO A 204 17.10 8.64 -39.14
CA PRO A 204 16.94 9.73 -40.10
C PRO A 204 15.87 10.74 -39.64
N GLY A 205 16.22 12.03 -39.63
CA GLY A 205 15.30 13.11 -39.26
C GLY A 205 15.25 13.45 -37.76
N VAL A 206 15.95 12.70 -36.90
CA VAL A 206 16.09 13.05 -35.48
C VAL A 206 17.23 14.05 -35.30
N ALA A 207 16.95 15.16 -34.62
CA ALA A 207 17.98 16.14 -34.27
C ALA A 207 18.90 15.57 -33.16
N PRO A 208 20.23 15.78 -33.26
CA PRO A 208 21.18 15.29 -32.27
C PRO A 208 20.91 15.91 -30.89
N LEU A 209 21.38 15.23 -29.84
CA LEU A 209 21.19 15.69 -28.47
C LEU A 209 21.94 17.03 -28.26
N PRO A 210 21.25 18.12 -27.86
CA PRO A 210 21.93 19.39 -27.58
C PRO A 210 22.89 19.28 -26.39
N GLU A 211 23.96 20.09 -26.40
CA GLU A 211 24.91 20.13 -25.28
C GLU A 211 24.21 20.50 -23.97
N ASN A 212 24.55 19.79 -22.89
CA ASN A 212 23.98 19.95 -21.55
C ASN A 212 22.46 19.77 -21.46
N TYR A 213 21.84 19.11 -22.43
CA TYR A 213 20.42 18.80 -22.39
C TYR A 213 20.14 17.42 -21.78
N ASN A 214 18.98 17.26 -21.15
CA ASN A 214 18.62 16.02 -20.48
C ASN A 214 18.23 14.94 -21.51
N PRO A 215 18.95 13.81 -21.60
CA PRO A 215 18.64 12.75 -22.57
C PRO A 215 17.23 12.19 -22.40
N ALA A 216 16.72 12.13 -21.17
CA ALA A 216 15.38 11.64 -20.88
C ALA A 216 14.27 12.55 -21.43
N THR A 217 14.51 13.86 -21.43
CA THR A 217 13.58 14.85 -21.99
C THR A 217 13.65 14.83 -23.52
N TRP A 218 14.87 14.86 -24.07
CA TRP A 218 15.10 14.83 -25.52
C TRP A 218 14.47 13.60 -26.19
N MET A 219 14.68 12.39 -25.66
CA MET A 219 14.10 11.20 -26.29
C MET A 219 12.56 11.23 -26.34
N LEU A 220 11.92 11.89 -25.36
CA LEU A 220 10.47 12.05 -25.32
C LEU A 220 10.01 13.08 -26.37
N GLU A 221 10.76 14.16 -26.56
CA GLU A 221 10.52 15.14 -27.63
C GLU A 221 10.70 14.55 -29.02
N CYS A 222 11.70 13.68 -29.22
CA CYS A 222 11.93 12.98 -30.47
C CYS A 222 10.72 12.14 -30.90
N ILE A 223 10.07 11.45 -29.95
CA ILE A 223 8.90 10.61 -30.22
C ILE A 223 7.57 11.39 -30.20
N GLY A 224 7.62 12.73 -30.15
CA GLY A 224 6.43 13.59 -30.13
C GLY A 224 5.65 13.57 -28.81
N ALA A 225 6.27 13.16 -27.70
CA ALA A 225 5.62 13.14 -26.39
C ALA A 225 5.59 14.55 -25.77
N GLY A 226 4.49 15.28 -25.99
CA GLY A 226 4.21 16.54 -25.30
C GLY A 226 4.51 17.82 -26.08
N VAL A 227 5.00 17.72 -27.32
CA VAL A 227 5.20 18.85 -28.23
C VAL A 227 4.83 18.41 -29.65
N ASN A 228 4.07 19.22 -30.39
CA ASN A 228 3.80 18.99 -31.83
C ASN A 228 5.09 19.19 -32.63
N ASN A 229 5.89 18.14 -32.77
CA ASN A 229 7.06 18.12 -33.64
C ASN A 229 6.72 17.43 -34.95
N SER A 230 6.88 18.13 -36.07
CA SER A 230 6.60 17.63 -37.43
C SER A 230 7.42 16.39 -37.82
N ALA A 231 8.57 16.16 -37.18
CA ALA A 231 9.40 14.97 -37.41
C ALA A 231 8.81 13.68 -36.82
N ALA A 232 7.97 13.77 -35.78
CA ALA A 232 7.33 12.61 -35.18
C ALA A 232 6.15 12.08 -36.02
N ASP A 233 5.59 12.90 -36.90
CA ASP A 233 4.50 12.51 -37.81
C ASP A 233 4.98 11.81 -39.09
N GLU A 234 6.26 11.96 -39.47
CA GLU A 234 6.82 11.34 -40.68
C GLU A 234 7.54 10.00 -40.44
N MET A 235 8.06 9.76 -39.22
CA MET A 235 8.88 8.58 -38.91
C MET A 235 8.12 7.53 -38.08
N ASP A 236 8.01 6.30 -38.59
CA ASP A 236 7.49 5.18 -37.79
C ASP A 236 8.60 4.55 -36.92
N PHE A 237 8.73 5.08 -35.71
CA PHE A 237 9.66 4.58 -34.70
C PHE A 237 9.48 3.09 -34.35
N VAL A 238 8.27 2.52 -34.52
CA VAL A 238 8.01 1.12 -34.17
C VAL A 238 8.56 0.19 -35.25
N ASP A 239 8.30 0.49 -36.51
CA ASP A 239 8.88 -0.26 -37.63
C ASP A 239 10.42 -0.16 -37.61
N TYR A 240 10.97 1.03 -37.33
CA TYR A 240 12.41 1.19 -37.17
C TYR A 240 12.98 0.33 -36.04
N PHE A 241 12.36 0.33 -34.86
CA PHE A 241 12.76 -0.54 -33.75
C PHE A 241 12.73 -2.01 -34.16
N ASN A 242 11.66 -2.46 -34.81
CA ASN A 242 11.49 -3.85 -35.23
C ASN A 242 12.59 -4.35 -36.19
N ARG A 243 13.17 -3.44 -37.00
CA ARG A 243 14.28 -3.72 -37.93
C ARG A 243 15.66 -3.44 -37.34
N SER A 244 15.72 -2.83 -36.16
CA SER A 244 16.98 -2.44 -35.51
C SER A 244 17.70 -3.65 -34.91
N SER A 245 19.02 -3.50 -34.72
CA SER A 245 19.85 -4.47 -33.99
C SER A 245 19.37 -4.70 -32.55
N TYR A 246 18.72 -3.72 -31.92
CA TYR A 246 18.15 -3.88 -30.57
C TYR A 246 16.97 -4.86 -30.54
N SER A 247 16.13 -4.90 -31.58
CA SER A 247 15.05 -5.90 -31.69
C SER A 247 15.61 -7.32 -31.91
N GLU A 248 16.68 -7.46 -32.70
CA GLU A 248 17.38 -8.74 -32.85
C GLU A 248 18.01 -9.21 -31.53
N GLN A 249 18.69 -8.31 -30.81
CA GLN A 249 19.25 -8.59 -29.49
C GLN A 249 18.16 -8.95 -28.46
N LEU A 250 17.01 -8.27 -28.48
CA LEU A 250 15.86 -8.61 -27.65
C LEU A 250 15.37 -10.03 -27.93
N LYS A 251 15.15 -10.39 -29.20
CA LYS A 251 14.73 -11.73 -29.60
C LYS A 251 15.76 -12.80 -29.20
N ALA A 252 17.04 -12.52 -29.40
CA ALA A 252 18.13 -13.41 -28.99
C ALA A 252 18.20 -13.58 -27.47
N ASN A 253 17.99 -12.50 -26.69
CA ASN A 253 17.93 -12.56 -25.24
C ASN A 253 16.71 -13.33 -24.76
N MET A 254 15.54 -13.13 -25.36
CA MET A 254 14.33 -13.90 -25.03
C MET A 254 14.55 -15.40 -25.22
N ALA A 255 15.30 -15.81 -26.24
CA ALA A 255 15.59 -17.21 -26.52
C ALA A 255 16.57 -17.89 -25.53
N LYS A 256 17.18 -17.15 -24.60
CA LYS A 256 18.08 -17.72 -23.59
C LYS A 256 17.33 -18.54 -22.55
N GLU A 257 18.01 -19.55 -22.02
CA GLU A 257 17.55 -20.32 -20.86
C GLU A 257 17.34 -19.40 -19.65
N GLY A 258 16.30 -19.68 -18.86
CA GLY A 258 15.87 -18.87 -17.72
C GLY A 258 14.95 -17.71 -18.07
N ILE A 259 14.77 -17.37 -19.36
CA ILE A 259 13.90 -16.27 -19.81
C ILE A 259 12.60 -16.80 -20.42
N THR A 260 12.66 -17.37 -21.63
CA THR A 260 11.49 -18.04 -22.24
C THR A 260 11.60 -19.56 -22.26
N VAL A 261 12.80 -20.08 -22.04
CA VAL A 261 13.08 -21.52 -21.97
C VAL A 261 13.45 -21.86 -20.53
N PRO A 262 12.88 -22.92 -19.93
CA PRO A 262 13.28 -23.40 -18.60
C PRO A 262 14.79 -23.65 -18.50
N SER A 263 15.40 -23.23 -17.40
CA SER A 263 16.82 -23.53 -17.08
C SER A 263 16.90 -24.50 -15.91
N PRO A 264 17.87 -25.45 -15.89
CA PRO A 264 18.14 -26.28 -14.72
C PRO A 264 18.54 -25.49 -13.47
N ASP A 265 19.19 -24.35 -13.65
CA ASP A 265 19.73 -23.52 -12.55
C ASP A 265 18.66 -22.63 -11.90
N LEU A 266 17.56 -22.37 -12.62
CA LEU A 266 16.48 -21.49 -12.19
C LEU A 266 15.17 -22.29 -12.11
N PRO A 267 14.84 -22.89 -10.95
CA PRO A 267 13.64 -23.68 -10.79
C PRO A 267 12.38 -22.82 -10.90
N GLU A 268 11.26 -23.49 -11.19
CA GLU A 268 9.93 -22.89 -11.20
C GLU A 268 9.57 -22.32 -9.82
N ILE A 269 9.07 -21.08 -9.80
CA ILE A 269 8.65 -20.41 -8.56
C ILE A 269 7.22 -20.86 -8.22
N LEU A 270 7.12 -21.84 -7.33
CA LEU A 270 5.85 -22.39 -6.86
C LEU A 270 5.60 -22.05 -5.39
N PHE A 271 4.32 -21.85 -5.06
CA PHE A 271 3.87 -21.67 -3.68
C PHE A 271 2.61 -22.49 -3.43
N ASP A 272 2.61 -23.29 -2.36
CA ASP A 272 1.44 -24.11 -2.01
C ASP A 272 0.35 -23.30 -1.29
N LYS A 273 0.77 -22.29 -0.53
CA LYS A 273 -0.11 -21.51 0.34
C LYS A 273 -0.32 -20.12 -0.22
N LYS A 274 -1.59 -19.72 -0.25
CA LYS A 274 -2.04 -18.37 -0.63
C LYS A 274 -1.38 -17.25 0.18
N ARG A 275 -1.02 -17.51 1.44
CA ARG A 275 -0.42 -16.55 2.37
C ARG A 275 0.85 -17.13 2.96
N ALA A 276 1.87 -16.29 3.14
CA ALA A 276 3.18 -16.70 3.60
C ALA A 276 3.20 -17.04 5.10
N ALA A 277 2.64 -16.15 5.92
CA ALA A 277 2.57 -16.35 7.36
C ALA A 277 1.48 -17.36 7.76
N ASN A 278 1.71 -18.07 8.85
CA ASN A 278 0.70 -18.92 9.46
C ASN A 278 -0.45 -18.10 10.08
N SER A 279 -1.58 -18.75 10.35
CA SER A 279 -2.78 -18.07 10.86
C SER A 279 -2.58 -17.42 12.23
N ALA A 280 -1.76 -18.00 13.11
CA ALA A 280 -1.52 -17.45 14.45
C ALA A 280 -0.70 -16.15 14.39
N THR A 281 0.32 -16.08 13.54
CA THR A 281 1.09 -14.87 13.28
C THR A 281 0.21 -13.79 12.67
N GLN A 282 -0.63 -14.14 11.68
CA GLN A 282 -1.61 -13.20 11.12
C GLN A 282 -2.53 -12.62 12.19
N MET A 283 -3.12 -13.48 13.05
CA MET A 283 -3.96 -13.05 14.16
C MET A 283 -3.20 -12.11 15.10
N LYS A 284 -2.02 -12.50 15.57
CA LYS A 284 -1.22 -11.73 16.53
C LYS A 284 -0.96 -10.31 16.02
N PHE A 285 -0.42 -10.17 14.81
CA PHE A 285 -0.05 -8.87 14.27
C PHE A 285 -1.26 -8.00 13.93
N VAL A 286 -2.30 -8.56 13.31
CA VAL A 286 -3.49 -7.79 12.94
C VAL A 286 -4.27 -7.33 14.17
N VAL A 287 -4.50 -8.22 15.14
CA VAL A 287 -5.22 -7.86 16.38
C VAL A 287 -4.42 -6.82 17.18
N THR A 288 -3.11 -7.02 17.35
CA THR A 288 -2.25 -6.07 18.07
C THR A 288 -2.28 -4.68 17.42
N ARG A 289 -2.22 -4.62 16.09
CA ARG A 289 -2.32 -3.36 15.33
C ARG A 289 -3.60 -2.59 15.67
N PHE A 290 -4.76 -3.26 15.74
CA PHE A 290 -6.02 -2.60 16.09
C PHE A 290 -6.01 -2.00 17.50
N PHE A 291 -5.53 -2.75 18.50
CA PHE A 291 -5.41 -2.25 19.87
C PHE A 291 -4.47 -1.03 19.96
N GLN A 292 -3.32 -1.08 19.29
CA GLN A 292 -2.39 0.05 19.23
C GLN A 292 -3.01 1.26 18.52
N MET A 293 -3.72 1.03 17.41
CA MET A 293 -4.38 2.08 16.63
C MET A 293 -5.42 2.85 17.45
N TYR A 294 -6.27 2.13 18.19
CA TYR A 294 -7.28 2.76 19.05
C TYR A 294 -6.63 3.51 20.21
N TRP A 295 -5.59 2.94 20.81
CA TRP A 295 -4.85 3.59 21.89
C TRP A 295 -4.17 4.88 21.44
N ARG A 296 -3.57 4.90 20.24
CA ARG A 296 -2.86 6.06 19.67
C ARG A 296 -3.76 7.04 18.91
N THR A 297 -5.07 6.81 18.95
CA THR A 297 -6.09 7.71 18.41
C THR A 297 -7.05 8.15 19.52
N PRO A 298 -6.54 8.91 20.51
CA PRO A 298 -7.34 9.28 21.69
C PRO A 298 -8.53 10.16 21.33
N SER A 299 -8.47 10.93 20.23
CA SER A 299 -9.60 11.75 19.76
C SER A 299 -10.85 10.91 19.54
N TYR A 300 -10.73 9.70 18.98
CA TYR A 300 -11.85 8.79 18.78
C TYR A 300 -12.43 8.32 20.13
N SER A 301 -11.60 7.71 20.97
CA SER A 301 -12.05 7.12 22.24
C SER A 301 -12.55 8.16 23.25
N LEU A 302 -11.88 9.31 23.34
CA LEU A 302 -12.23 10.38 24.28
C LEU A 302 -13.53 11.08 23.87
N THR A 303 -13.72 11.36 22.57
CA THR A 303 -14.98 11.97 22.08
C THR A 303 -16.17 11.09 22.43
N ARG A 304 -16.03 9.77 22.30
CA ARG A 304 -17.08 8.81 22.66
C ARG A 304 -17.41 8.83 24.15
N LEU A 305 -16.40 8.87 25.02
CA LEU A 305 -16.61 8.95 26.47
C LEU A 305 -17.26 10.28 26.88
N ILE A 306 -16.80 11.40 26.32
CA ILE A 306 -17.36 12.74 26.59
C ILE A 306 -18.82 12.82 26.13
N MET A 307 -19.13 12.35 24.91
CA MET A 307 -20.49 12.38 24.39
C MET A 307 -21.41 11.45 25.19
N SER A 308 -20.92 10.29 25.64
CA SER A 308 -21.68 9.38 26.50
C SER A 308 -22.03 10.05 27.84
N LEU A 309 -21.05 10.71 28.48
CA LEU A 309 -21.27 11.49 29.69
C LEU A 309 -22.30 12.62 29.48
N PHE A 310 -22.15 13.38 28.39
CA PHE A 310 -23.06 14.47 28.05
C PHE A 310 -24.50 13.97 27.86
N LEU A 311 -24.68 12.86 27.12
CA LEU A 311 -25.98 12.26 26.89
C LEU A 311 -26.61 11.73 28.19
N ALA A 312 -25.80 11.12 29.07
CA ALA A 312 -26.26 10.65 30.38
C ALA A 312 -26.77 11.80 31.26
N LEU A 313 -26.08 12.94 31.24
CA LEU A 313 -26.51 14.14 31.97
C LEU A 313 -27.82 14.71 31.41
N ILE A 314 -27.95 14.81 30.08
CA ILE A 314 -29.20 15.29 29.46
C ILE A 314 -30.38 14.41 29.86
N PHE A 315 -30.29 13.09 29.65
CA PHE A 315 -31.38 12.19 30.02
C PHE A 315 -31.63 12.17 31.52
N GLY A 316 -30.58 12.18 32.34
CA GLY A 316 -30.70 12.20 33.79
C GLY A 316 -31.37 13.46 34.33
N ILE A 317 -31.13 14.62 33.72
CA ILE A 317 -31.79 15.88 34.08
C ILE A 317 -33.24 15.90 33.61
N VAL A 318 -33.51 15.48 32.37
CA VAL A 318 -34.87 15.50 31.79
C VAL A 318 -35.80 14.54 32.52
N PHE A 319 -35.30 13.39 32.94
CA PHE A 319 -36.09 12.32 33.57
C PHE A 319 -35.76 12.15 35.06
N ILE A 320 -35.54 13.26 35.77
CA ILE A 320 -35.16 13.22 37.19
C ILE A 320 -36.31 12.63 38.03
N LYS A 321 -36.03 11.55 38.77
CA LYS A 321 -36.95 10.89 39.73
C LYS A 321 -38.43 10.83 39.29
N PRO A 322 -38.78 10.07 38.23
CA PRO A 322 -40.15 9.96 37.77
C PRO A 322 -41.01 9.23 38.81
N ASN A 323 -42.32 9.55 38.84
CA ASN A 323 -43.26 8.86 39.74
C ASN A 323 -43.61 7.47 39.19
N TYR A 324 -42.87 6.45 39.64
CA TYR A 324 -43.03 5.05 39.26
C TYR A 324 -44.39 4.44 39.60
N ALA A 325 -45.17 5.03 40.51
CA ALA A 325 -46.51 4.55 40.85
C ALA A 325 -47.57 4.93 39.81
N SER A 326 -47.24 5.80 38.85
CA SER A 326 -48.15 6.25 37.81
C SER A 326 -47.87 5.57 36.47
N TYR A 327 -48.92 5.26 35.70
CA TYR A 327 -48.78 4.74 34.33
C TYR A 327 -47.95 5.68 33.45
N ALA A 328 -48.14 6.99 33.59
CA ALA A 328 -47.38 8.01 32.86
C ALA A 328 -45.88 7.97 33.21
N GLY A 329 -45.53 7.79 34.49
CA GLY A 329 -44.14 7.64 34.93
C GLY A 329 -43.47 6.37 34.41
N LEU A 330 -44.17 5.23 34.44
CA LEU A 330 -43.66 3.96 33.90
C LEU A 330 -43.43 4.02 32.39
N SER A 331 -44.37 4.63 31.65
CA SER A 331 -44.23 4.87 30.21
C SER A 331 -43.05 5.79 29.90
N SER A 332 -42.85 6.85 30.70
CA SER A 332 -41.75 7.80 30.55
C SER A 332 -40.38 7.16 30.78
N VAL A 333 -40.26 6.28 31.78
CA VAL A 333 -39.02 5.51 32.04
C VAL A 333 -38.72 4.54 30.91
N SER A 334 -39.74 3.83 30.41
CA SER A 334 -39.58 2.91 29.28
C SER A 334 -39.13 3.65 28.01
N ALA A 335 -39.72 4.82 27.74
CA ALA A 335 -39.32 5.71 26.66
C ALA A 335 -37.90 6.24 26.83
N MET A 336 -37.51 6.63 28.05
CA MET A 336 -36.14 7.06 28.36
C MET A 336 -35.13 5.95 28.08
N VAL A 337 -35.36 4.72 28.57
CA VAL A 337 -34.45 3.58 28.36
C VAL A 337 -34.33 3.26 26.87
N PHE A 338 -35.45 3.25 26.15
CA PHE A 338 -35.46 3.04 24.70
C PHE A 338 -34.65 4.11 23.95
N MET A 339 -34.92 5.39 24.24
CA MET A 339 -34.22 6.51 23.59
C MET A 339 -32.73 6.53 23.94
N ALA A 340 -32.38 6.30 25.21
CA ALA A 340 -31.00 6.20 25.65
C ALA A 340 -30.23 5.09 24.90
N ALA A 341 -30.80 3.90 24.78
CA ALA A 341 -30.20 2.79 24.05
C ALA A 341 -30.04 3.12 22.54
N LEU A 342 -31.04 3.76 21.94
CA LEU A 342 -31.01 4.19 20.55
C LEU A 342 -29.91 5.24 20.29
N PHE A 343 -29.82 6.27 21.13
CA PHE A 343 -28.79 7.30 20.97
C PHE A 343 -27.39 6.76 21.23
N LEU A 344 -27.20 5.92 22.25
CA LEU A 344 -25.90 5.33 22.55
C LEU A 344 -25.40 4.43 21.41
N SER A 345 -26.28 3.63 20.81
CA SER A 345 -25.94 2.78 19.67
C SER A 345 -25.67 3.60 18.40
N MET A 346 -26.49 4.61 18.10
CA MET A 346 -26.28 5.50 16.95
C MET A 346 -24.96 6.28 17.07
N MET A 347 -24.62 6.76 18.27
CA MET A 347 -23.33 7.40 18.52
C MET A 347 -22.15 6.46 18.31
N ALA A 348 -22.22 5.24 18.86
CA ALA A 348 -21.17 4.24 18.67
C ALA A 348 -20.94 3.96 17.18
N PHE A 349 -22.03 3.75 16.41
CA PHE A 349 -21.96 3.51 14.97
C PHE A 349 -21.34 4.70 14.21
N ASN A 350 -21.84 5.92 14.41
CA ASN A 350 -21.34 7.09 13.67
C ASN A 350 -19.88 7.42 14.00
N SER A 351 -19.45 7.16 15.24
CA SER A 351 -18.07 7.44 15.66
C SER A 351 -17.03 6.57 14.93
N VAL A 352 -17.40 5.34 14.54
CA VAL A 352 -16.49 4.37 13.90
C VAL A 352 -16.29 4.65 12.41
N ILE A 353 -17.25 5.34 11.76
CA ILE A 353 -17.24 5.57 10.31
C ILE A 353 -15.96 6.28 9.84
N PRO A 354 -15.52 7.41 10.44
CA PRO A 354 -14.31 8.10 9.99
C PRO A 354 -13.05 7.25 10.13
N LEU A 355 -12.92 6.54 11.27
CA LEU A 355 -11.76 5.67 11.54
C LEU A 355 -11.70 4.48 10.57
N THR A 356 -12.86 3.87 10.28
CA THR A 356 -12.92 2.78 9.30
C THR A 356 -12.64 3.29 7.89
N SER A 357 -13.10 4.49 7.56
CA SER A 357 -12.85 5.12 6.26
C SER A 357 -11.36 5.42 6.03
N SER A 358 -10.63 5.86 7.05
CA SER A 358 -9.18 6.12 6.94
C SER A 358 -8.35 4.85 6.80
N GLU A 359 -8.76 3.74 7.43
CA GLU A 359 -8.05 2.45 7.34
C GLU A 359 -8.45 1.60 6.11
N ARG A 360 -9.58 1.90 5.48
CA ARG A 360 -10.06 1.12 4.34
C ARG A 360 -9.07 1.05 3.17
N PRO A 361 -8.37 2.14 2.77
CA PRO A 361 -7.35 2.07 1.74
C PRO A 361 -6.18 1.13 2.10
N SER A 362 -5.69 1.17 3.35
CA SER A 362 -4.58 0.32 3.80
C SER A 362 -4.96 -1.17 3.71
N PHE A 363 -6.19 -1.50 4.10
CA PHE A 363 -6.77 -2.85 3.97
C PHE A 363 -6.80 -3.36 2.53
N TYR A 364 -7.24 -2.56 1.56
CA TYR A 364 -7.30 -3.01 0.16
C TYR A 364 -5.92 -3.25 -0.44
N ARG A 365 -4.95 -2.38 -0.14
CA ARG A 365 -3.56 -2.56 -0.55
C ARG A 365 -3.00 -3.87 -0.01
N GLU A 366 -3.16 -4.12 1.30
CA GLU A 366 -2.69 -5.34 1.96
C GLU A 366 -3.41 -6.60 1.46
N ARG A 367 -4.69 -6.48 1.08
CA ARG A 367 -5.46 -7.56 0.48
C ARG A 367 -5.00 -7.90 -0.94
N ALA A 368 -4.61 -6.90 -1.73
CA ALA A 368 -4.08 -7.11 -3.08
C ALA A 368 -2.80 -7.97 -3.04
N SER A 369 -1.94 -7.73 -2.04
CA SER A 369 -0.69 -8.48 -1.79
C SER A 369 -0.88 -9.76 -0.96
N GLN A 370 -2.12 -10.18 -0.67
CA GLN A 370 -2.44 -11.39 0.12
C GLN A 370 -1.75 -11.48 1.49
N THR A 371 -1.50 -10.34 2.15
CA THR A 371 -0.73 -10.25 3.40
C THR A 371 -1.36 -11.06 4.55
N TYR A 372 -2.68 -11.00 4.72
CA TYR A 372 -3.40 -11.75 5.77
C TYR A 372 -4.82 -12.11 5.35
N ASN A 373 -5.48 -12.96 6.15
CA ASN A 373 -6.88 -13.30 5.96
C ASN A 373 -7.79 -12.17 6.47
N ALA A 374 -8.75 -11.74 5.63
CA ALA A 374 -9.73 -10.70 5.98
C ALA A 374 -10.52 -11.03 7.27
N PHE A 375 -10.65 -12.31 7.62
CA PHE A 375 -11.21 -12.72 8.90
C PHE A 375 -10.48 -12.08 10.10
N TRP A 376 -9.14 -12.06 10.10
CA TRP A 376 -8.36 -11.48 11.19
C TRP A 376 -8.52 -9.97 11.29
N TYR A 377 -8.74 -9.29 10.17
CA TYR A 377 -9.05 -7.87 10.15
C TYR A 377 -10.40 -7.60 10.82
N TRP A 378 -11.44 -8.34 10.43
CA TRP A 378 -12.76 -8.24 11.03
C TRP A 378 -12.74 -8.57 12.54
N LEU A 379 -12.02 -9.63 12.91
CA LEU A 379 -11.89 -10.04 14.31
C LEU A 379 -11.17 -8.97 15.13
N GLY A 380 -10.04 -8.45 14.65
CA GLY A 380 -9.29 -7.39 15.32
C GLY A 380 -10.11 -6.11 15.50
N ALA A 381 -10.79 -5.67 14.44
CA ALA A 381 -11.68 -4.51 14.46
C ALA A 381 -12.85 -4.68 15.46
N THR A 382 -13.36 -5.91 15.61
CA THR A 382 -14.46 -6.19 16.56
C THR A 382 -13.95 -6.28 18.00
N LEU A 383 -12.84 -6.98 18.23
CA LEU A 383 -12.31 -7.20 19.58
C LEU A 383 -11.85 -5.90 20.25
N VAL A 384 -11.26 -4.99 19.50
CA VAL A 384 -10.82 -3.70 20.05
C VAL A 384 -12.00 -2.81 20.46
N GLU A 385 -13.16 -2.93 19.82
CA GLU A 385 -14.35 -2.15 20.16
C GLU A 385 -14.98 -2.56 21.49
N ILE A 386 -14.88 -3.85 21.87
CA ILE A 386 -15.57 -4.38 23.05
C ILE A 386 -15.23 -3.58 24.33
N PRO A 387 -13.95 -3.38 24.72
CA PRO A 387 -13.63 -2.62 25.94
C PRO A 387 -14.14 -1.18 25.91
N TRP A 388 -14.06 -0.50 24.76
CA TRP A 388 -14.50 0.89 24.63
C TRP A 388 -16.03 1.02 24.65
N CYS A 389 -16.75 0.06 24.05
CA CYS A 389 -18.20 -0.07 24.20
C CYS A 389 -18.60 -0.23 25.66
N PHE A 390 -17.99 -1.16 26.38
CA PHE A 390 -18.27 -1.38 27.79
C PHE A 390 -17.94 -0.15 28.65
N ALA A 391 -16.78 0.49 28.43
CA ALA A 391 -16.40 1.69 29.17
C ALA A 391 -17.40 2.85 28.94
N SER A 392 -17.78 3.10 27.69
CA SER A 392 -18.75 4.15 27.36
C SER A 392 -20.15 3.87 27.90
N GLY A 393 -20.59 2.61 27.89
CA GLY A 393 -21.85 2.18 28.50
C GLY A 393 -21.82 2.31 30.02
N LEU A 394 -20.71 1.93 30.66
CA LEU A 394 -20.55 2.03 32.11
C LEU A 394 -20.56 3.48 32.58
N VAL A 395 -19.87 4.39 31.89
CA VAL A 395 -19.92 5.84 32.17
C VAL A 395 -21.35 6.36 32.07
N PHE A 396 -22.07 5.98 31.01
CA PHE A 396 -23.46 6.36 30.82
C PHE A 396 -24.35 5.88 31.98
N THR A 397 -24.25 4.59 32.32
CA THR A 397 -25.08 3.96 33.35
C THR A 397 -24.78 4.52 34.74
N ILE A 398 -23.52 4.73 35.11
CA ILE A 398 -23.16 5.28 36.43
C ILE A 398 -23.77 6.66 36.66
N VAL A 399 -23.88 7.49 35.60
CA VAL A 399 -24.43 8.84 35.70
C VAL A 399 -25.95 8.85 35.62
N LEU A 400 -26.53 8.12 34.66
CA LEU A 400 -27.98 8.11 34.46
C LEU A 400 -28.72 7.42 35.62
N TYR A 401 -28.17 6.33 36.14
CA TYR A 401 -28.91 5.45 37.07
C TYR A 401 -29.32 6.14 38.38
N PRO A 402 -28.45 6.90 39.07
CA PRO A 402 -28.84 7.66 40.25
C PRO A 402 -29.79 8.82 39.94
N LEU A 403 -29.63 9.49 38.80
CA LEU A 403 -30.45 10.64 38.40
C LEU A 403 -31.89 10.23 38.07
N ALA A 404 -32.04 9.08 37.41
CA ALA A 404 -33.33 8.46 37.17
C ALA A 404 -34.02 8.01 38.47
N GLY A 405 -33.30 7.86 39.58
CA GLY A 405 -33.88 7.46 40.87
C GLY A 405 -34.01 5.95 41.06
N PHE A 406 -33.24 5.15 40.31
CA PHE A 406 -33.17 3.71 40.53
C PHE A 406 -32.35 3.41 41.81
N THR A 407 -32.91 2.62 42.72
CA THR A 407 -32.39 2.46 44.10
C THR A 407 -31.44 1.28 44.29
N GLU A 408 -31.29 0.41 43.29
CA GLU A 408 -30.65 -0.91 43.42
C GLU A 408 -29.51 -1.13 42.41
N PHE A 409 -28.53 -0.23 42.40
CA PHE A 409 -27.42 -0.26 41.43
C PHE A 409 -26.63 -1.58 41.47
N MET A 410 -26.36 -2.13 42.67
CA MET A 410 -25.58 -3.35 42.85
C MET A 410 -26.35 -4.62 42.47
N THR A 411 -27.62 -4.71 42.85
CA THR A 411 -28.49 -5.84 42.51
C THR A 411 -28.76 -5.88 41.01
N ALA A 412 -29.05 -4.75 40.37
CA ALA A 412 -29.26 -4.66 38.91
C ALA A 412 -28.02 -4.98 38.07
N PHE A 413 -26.82 -4.63 38.56
CA PHE A 413 -25.56 -4.96 37.88
C PHE A 413 -25.20 -6.45 38.02
N SER A 414 -25.53 -7.08 39.15
CA SER A 414 -25.31 -8.52 39.40
C SER A 414 -26.38 -9.44 38.79
N SER A 415 -27.61 -8.96 38.57
CA SER A 415 -28.75 -9.75 38.09
C SER A 415 -28.81 -9.92 36.56
N GLY A 416 -27.77 -9.51 35.82
CA GLY A 416 -27.61 -9.83 34.39
C GLY A 416 -27.45 -11.33 34.11
N TRP A 417 -27.30 -12.15 35.16
CA TRP A 417 -27.45 -13.60 35.10
C TRP A 417 -28.77 -13.99 35.78
N PRO A 418 -29.73 -14.57 35.06
CA PRO A 418 -31.00 -14.93 35.67
C PRO A 418 -30.79 -16.09 36.64
N SER A 419 -30.71 -15.80 37.94
CA SER A 419 -31.03 -16.78 38.97
C SER A 419 -32.55 -16.89 39.04
N ARG A 420 -33.04 -18.06 38.60
CA ARG A 420 -34.42 -18.51 38.76
C ARG A 420 -34.89 -18.45 40.21
#